data_AF-A0A3S9LCY0-F1
#
_entry.id   AF-A0A3S9LCY0-F1
#
_cell.length_a   1.000
_cell.length_b   1.000
_cell.length_c   1.000
_cell.angle_alpha   90.00
_cell.angle_beta   90.00
_cell.angle_gamma   90.00
#
_symmetry.space_group_name_H-M   'P 1'
#
loop_
_entity.id
_entity.type
_entity.pdbx_description
1 polymer ?
#
loop_
_entity_poly.entity_id
_entity_poly.type
_entity_poly.pdbx_seq_one_letter_code
_entity_poly.pdbx_strand_id
1 'polypeptide(L)'
;MLVDIAVWAWIGALAMGAGTIPPLWAWFSRSSSAEQSHAVYYATLAGVTGIAAVAYLLMALGYGTVSTGGAELDIVRYVDWLLTTPLLILYLGLLVRPPRRVLAGLIGIDVVIIAGGIVAAATTGTVSWVAFGVAGAAFLALVYGLLVSLPRSASAESDRVRAVFGTLRNITVVLWTLYPVVWLLGTTGFGLVTPSTEMLVFVYLDIVSKVGFVVVAVAGADALEYLGAGREAFAVDAADADAGEHTTVLGDD
;
A
#
# COMPACT_ATOMS: atom_id res chain seq x y z
N MET A 1 14.54 -29.11 -9.58
CA MET A 1 13.16 -28.99 -10.09
C MET A 1 12.69 -27.60 -9.72
N LEU A 2 12.68 -26.66 -10.68
CA LEU A 2 12.16 -25.31 -10.41
C LEU A 2 10.64 -25.46 -10.20
N VAL A 3 10.14 -24.89 -9.10
CA VAL A 3 8.73 -24.89 -8.74
C VAL A 3 7.93 -24.20 -9.87
N ASP A 4 6.75 -24.73 -10.19
CA ASP A 4 5.87 -24.19 -11.24
C ASP A 4 5.45 -22.74 -10.94
N ILE A 5 5.35 -21.89 -11.97
CA ILE A 5 4.84 -20.51 -11.91
C ILE A 5 3.49 -20.48 -11.19
N ALA A 6 2.64 -21.48 -11.45
CA ALA A 6 1.32 -21.59 -10.82
C ALA A 6 1.41 -21.71 -9.29
N VAL A 7 2.42 -22.39 -8.75
CA VAL A 7 2.59 -22.54 -7.30
C VAL A 7 2.88 -21.19 -6.64
N TRP A 8 3.73 -20.37 -7.26
CA TRP A 8 4.00 -19.02 -6.77
C TRP A 8 2.75 -18.13 -6.85
N ALA A 9 1.93 -18.27 -7.88
CA ALA A 9 0.66 -17.57 -8.00
C ALA A 9 -0.31 -17.95 -6.87
N TRP A 10 -0.44 -19.25 -6.56
CA TRP A 10 -1.25 -19.73 -5.44
C TRP A 10 -0.75 -19.19 -4.09
N ILE A 11 0.56 -19.17 -3.87
CA ILE A 11 1.14 -18.56 -2.65
C ILE A 11 0.75 -17.08 -2.56
N GLY A 12 0.87 -16.34 -3.65
CA GLY A 12 0.42 -14.95 -3.74
C GLY A 12 -1.05 -14.78 -3.39
N ALA A 13 -1.93 -15.61 -3.97
CA ALA A 13 -3.38 -15.55 -3.76
C ALA A 13 -3.74 -15.80 -2.28
N LEU A 14 -3.16 -16.83 -1.67
CA LEU A 14 -3.40 -17.18 -0.27
C LEU A 14 -2.86 -16.11 0.68
N ALA A 15 -1.65 -15.60 0.44
CA ALA A 15 -1.04 -14.57 1.28
C ALA A 15 -1.83 -13.25 1.22
N MET A 16 -2.23 -12.82 0.02
CA MET A 16 -3.06 -11.62 -0.15
C MET A 16 -4.47 -11.79 0.42
N GLY A 17 -5.07 -12.98 0.25
CA GLY A 17 -6.33 -13.33 0.87
C GLY A 17 -6.26 -13.23 2.39
N ALA A 18 -5.22 -13.80 3.00
CA ALA A 18 -4.97 -13.68 4.44
C ALA A 18 -4.74 -12.22 4.87
N GLY A 19 -3.96 -11.45 4.10
CA GLY A 19 -3.72 -10.03 4.35
C GLY A 19 -4.97 -9.15 4.29
N THR A 20 -6.02 -9.61 3.60
CA THR A 20 -7.30 -8.90 3.49
C THR A 20 -8.15 -9.05 4.74
N ILE A 21 -7.97 -10.13 5.52
CA ILE A 21 -8.83 -10.44 6.67
C ILE A 21 -8.78 -9.34 7.76
N PRO A 22 -7.60 -8.87 8.25
CA PRO A 22 -7.58 -7.87 9.31
C PRO A 22 -8.26 -6.54 8.97
N PRO A 23 -7.96 -5.86 7.84
CA PRO A 23 -8.64 -4.60 7.53
C PRO A 23 -10.12 -4.80 7.20
N LEU A 24 -10.51 -5.91 6.58
CA LEU A 24 -11.92 -6.20 6.30
C LEU A 24 -12.71 -6.45 7.59
N TRP A 25 -12.14 -7.20 8.53
CA TRP A 25 -12.73 -7.39 9.85
C TRP A 25 -12.88 -6.07 10.60
N ALA A 26 -11.82 -5.24 10.64
CA ALA A 26 -11.87 -3.92 11.26
C ALA A 26 -12.91 -3.01 10.60
N TRP A 27 -13.06 -3.08 9.28
CA TRP A 27 -14.09 -2.32 8.57
C TRP A 27 -15.51 -2.74 9.00
N PHE A 28 -15.80 -4.04 9.06
CA PHE A 28 -17.13 -4.52 9.46
C PHE A 28 -17.42 -4.34 10.95
N SER A 29 -16.44 -4.56 11.83
CA SER A 29 -16.63 -4.49 13.28
C SER A 29 -16.68 -3.05 13.80
N ARG A 30 -15.98 -2.11 13.16
CA ARG A 30 -15.85 -0.71 13.62
C ARG A 30 -16.66 0.30 12.81
N SER A 31 -17.34 -0.11 11.73
CA SER A 31 -18.21 0.79 10.95
C SER A 31 -19.55 1.10 11.61
N SER A 32 -19.90 0.40 12.69
CA SER A 32 -21.15 0.58 13.45
C SER A 32 -21.07 1.69 14.51
N SER A 33 -19.87 2.09 14.93
CA SER A 33 -19.62 3.33 15.70
C SER A 33 -19.49 4.50 14.72
N ALA A 34 -20.23 5.58 14.93
CA ALA A 34 -20.54 6.66 13.97
C ALA A 34 -19.37 7.48 13.36
N GLU A 35 -18.12 7.04 13.44
CA GLU A 35 -16.98 7.69 12.77
C GLU A 35 -16.76 7.14 11.35
N GLN A 36 -17.52 7.70 10.40
CA GLN A 36 -17.42 7.43 8.96
C GLN A 36 -15.99 7.62 8.40
N SER A 37 -15.13 8.36 9.11
CA SER A 37 -13.74 8.65 8.77
C SER A 37 -12.85 7.39 8.77
N HIS A 38 -12.99 6.49 9.73
CA HIS A 38 -12.09 5.32 9.87
C HIS A 38 -12.40 4.19 8.88
N ALA A 39 -13.67 4.06 8.45
CA ALA A 39 -14.10 3.04 7.50
C ALA A 39 -13.35 3.13 6.16
N VAL A 40 -13.06 4.35 5.67
CA VAL A 40 -12.34 4.57 4.41
C VAL A 40 -10.90 4.06 4.47
N TYR A 41 -10.22 4.18 5.63
CA TYR A 41 -8.86 3.66 5.81
C TYR A 41 -8.83 2.13 5.68
N TYR A 42 -9.70 1.45 6.44
CA TYR A 42 -9.77 0.00 6.42
C TYR A 42 -10.27 -0.55 5.08
N ALA A 43 -11.25 0.10 4.46
CA ALA A 43 -11.72 -0.26 3.12
C ALA A 43 -10.61 -0.11 2.06
N THR A 44 -9.78 0.95 2.15
CA THR A 44 -8.64 1.14 1.24
C THR A 44 -7.61 0.02 1.40
N LEU A 45 -7.27 -0.34 2.64
CA LEU A 45 -6.32 -1.44 2.93
C LEU A 45 -6.87 -2.80 2.46
N ALA A 46 -8.14 -3.09 2.75
CA ALA A 46 -8.79 -4.30 2.28
C ALA A 46 -8.87 -4.35 0.74
N GLY A 47 -9.08 -3.21 0.09
CA GLY A 47 -9.05 -3.08 -1.36
C GLY A 47 -7.68 -3.44 -1.95
N VAL A 48 -6.58 -2.97 -1.35
CA VAL A 48 -5.22 -3.26 -1.82
C VAL A 48 -4.95 -4.77 -1.85
N THR A 49 -5.12 -5.47 -0.74
CA THR A 49 -4.84 -6.91 -0.68
C THR A 49 -5.93 -7.74 -1.33
N GLY A 50 -7.19 -7.29 -1.33
CA GLY A 50 -8.30 -8.00 -1.95
C GLY A 50 -8.20 -8.03 -3.48
N ILE A 51 -7.86 -6.89 -4.10
CA ILE A 51 -7.62 -6.81 -5.55
C ILE A 51 -6.43 -7.70 -5.93
N ALA A 52 -5.33 -7.60 -5.18
CA ALA A 52 -4.15 -8.44 -5.41
C ALA A 52 -4.46 -9.93 -5.24
N ALA A 53 -5.28 -10.32 -4.27
CA ALA A 53 -5.71 -11.72 -4.08
C ALA A 53 -6.46 -12.26 -5.30
N VAL A 54 -7.38 -11.47 -5.85
CA VAL A 54 -8.12 -11.83 -7.07
C VAL A 54 -7.17 -11.93 -8.27
N ALA A 55 -6.26 -10.98 -8.42
CA ALA A 55 -5.28 -10.99 -9.51
C ALA A 55 -4.38 -12.24 -9.45
N TYR A 56 -3.86 -12.58 -8.26
CA TYR A 56 -3.07 -13.79 -8.08
C TYR A 56 -3.87 -15.07 -8.28
N LEU A 57 -5.14 -15.09 -7.86
CA LEU A 57 -6.02 -16.23 -8.14
C LEU A 57 -6.24 -16.42 -9.64
N LEU A 58 -6.47 -15.34 -10.39
CA LEU A 58 -6.61 -15.40 -11.85
C LEU A 58 -5.33 -15.94 -12.51
N MET A 59 -4.15 -15.43 -12.11
CA MET A 59 -2.86 -15.93 -12.60
C MET A 59 -2.65 -17.41 -12.24
N ALA A 60 -3.03 -17.83 -11.03
CA ALA A 60 -2.90 -19.22 -10.57
C ALA A 60 -3.79 -20.20 -11.34
N LEU A 61 -4.93 -19.71 -11.84
CA LEU A 61 -5.85 -20.45 -12.70
C LEU A 61 -5.47 -20.38 -14.19
N GLY A 62 -4.37 -19.71 -14.53
CA GLY A 62 -3.88 -19.56 -15.91
C GLY A 62 -4.64 -18.51 -16.74
N TYR A 63 -5.35 -17.58 -16.10
CA TYR A 63 -6.04 -16.49 -16.80
C TYR A 63 -5.16 -15.23 -16.89
N GLY A 64 -5.32 -14.52 -18.01
CA GLY A 64 -4.81 -13.16 -18.15
C GLY A 64 -3.34 -13.05 -18.54
N THR A 65 -2.84 -14.05 -19.26
CA THR A 65 -1.61 -13.96 -20.03
C THR A 65 -1.96 -13.65 -21.49
N VAL A 66 -1.29 -12.67 -22.09
CA VAL A 66 -1.49 -12.24 -23.48
C VAL A 66 -0.18 -12.41 -24.23
N SER A 67 -0.20 -13.11 -25.35
CA SER A 67 0.96 -13.20 -26.23
C SER A 67 1.15 -11.87 -26.96
N THR A 68 2.26 -11.19 -26.68
CA THR A 68 2.70 -9.99 -27.39
C THR A 68 3.85 -10.36 -28.32
N GLY A 69 4.15 -9.54 -29.32
CA GLY A 69 5.08 -9.86 -30.43
C GLY A 69 6.52 -10.24 -30.08
N GLY A 70 6.85 -10.44 -28.80
CA GLY A 70 8.10 -11.07 -28.35
C GLY A 70 8.07 -11.71 -26.96
N ALA A 71 6.96 -11.66 -26.22
CA ALA A 71 6.87 -12.24 -24.87
C ALA A 71 5.41 -12.50 -24.43
N GLU A 72 5.24 -13.37 -23.45
CA GLU A 72 3.99 -13.53 -22.73
C GLU A 72 3.87 -12.46 -21.65
N LEU A 73 2.79 -11.69 -21.71
CA LEU A 73 2.50 -10.60 -20.79
C LEU A 73 1.38 -10.99 -19.83
N ASP A 74 1.68 -11.07 -18.54
CA ASP A 74 0.67 -11.24 -17.49
C ASP A 74 -0.09 -9.93 -17.25
N ILE A 75 -1.07 -9.62 -18.11
CA ILE A 75 -1.82 -8.36 -18.04
C ILE A 75 -2.53 -8.18 -16.70
N VAL A 76 -2.93 -9.28 -16.06
CA VAL A 76 -3.58 -9.28 -14.73
C VAL A 76 -2.70 -8.64 -13.65
N ARG A 77 -1.37 -8.87 -13.69
CA ARG A 77 -0.43 -8.22 -12.76
C ARG A 77 -0.43 -6.71 -12.92
N TYR A 78 -0.40 -6.24 -14.17
CA TYR A 78 -0.38 -4.81 -14.44
C TYR A 78 -1.73 -4.15 -14.09
N VAL A 79 -2.85 -4.86 -14.25
CA VAL A 79 -4.16 -4.40 -13.78
C VAL A 79 -4.22 -4.34 -12.24
N ASP A 80 -3.69 -5.34 -11.53
CA ASP A 80 -3.50 -5.26 -10.08
C ASP A 80 -2.75 -3.99 -9.72
N TRP A 81 -1.54 -3.82 -10.26
CA TRP A 81 -0.70 -2.67 -9.91
C TRP A 81 -1.40 -1.35 -10.24
N LEU A 82 -2.03 -1.22 -11.41
CA LEU A 82 -2.76 -0.01 -11.82
C LEU A 82 -3.87 0.37 -10.84
N LEU A 83 -4.41 -0.58 -10.08
CA LEU A 83 -5.46 -0.33 -9.08
C LEU A 83 -4.88 -0.20 -7.67
N THR A 84 -3.92 -1.04 -7.28
CA THR A 84 -3.43 -1.13 -5.90
C THR A 84 -2.35 -0.12 -5.59
N THR A 85 -1.51 0.26 -6.56
CA THR A 85 -0.48 1.30 -6.35
C THR A 85 -1.09 2.68 -6.10
N PRO A 86 -2.16 3.12 -6.81
CA PRO A 86 -2.89 4.33 -6.43
C PRO A 86 -3.56 4.26 -5.06
N LEU A 87 -4.07 3.09 -4.66
CA LEU A 87 -4.70 2.92 -3.35
C LEU A 87 -3.67 3.01 -2.20
N LEU A 88 -2.45 2.50 -2.40
CA LEU A 88 -1.36 2.66 -1.44
C LEU A 88 -0.96 4.14 -1.28
N ILE A 89 -0.87 4.88 -2.39
CA ILE A 89 -0.60 6.32 -2.37
C ILE A 89 -1.77 7.08 -1.72
N LEU A 90 -3.01 6.71 -2.03
CA LEU A 90 -4.21 7.25 -1.41
C LEU A 90 -4.16 7.05 0.11
N TYR A 91 -3.82 5.86 0.59
CA TYR A 91 -3.72 5.58 2.01
C TYR A 91 -2.68 6.49 2.70
N LEU A 92 -1.49 6.64 2.13
CA LEU A 92 -0.49 7.59 2.62
C LEU A 92 -1.05 9.03 2.65
N GLY A 93 -1.81 9.42 1.64
CA GLY A 93 -2.51 10.70 1.58
C GLY A 93 -3.59 10.86 2.64
N LEU A 94 -4.35 9.82 2.96
CA LEU A 94 -5.37 9.86 4.02
C LEU A 94 -4.73 10.14 5.38
N LEU A 95 -3.55 9.55 5.67
CA LEU A 95 -2.83 9.77 6.92
C LEU A 95 -2.37 11.22 7.12
N VAL A 96 -1.93 11.89 6.05
CA VAL A 96 -1.28 13.21 6.16
C VAL A 96 -2.06 14.36 5.54
N ARG A 97 -3.21 14.07 4.93
CA ARG A 97 -4.20 14.98 4.38
C ARG A 97 -3.60 16.13 3.54
N PRO A 98 -2.78 15.84 2.52
CA PRO A 98 -2.18 16.87 1.68
C PRO A 98 -3.23 17.56 0.80
N PRO A 99 -2.90 18.69 0.15
CA PRO A 99 -3.76 19.29 -0.86
C PRO A 99 -4.11 18.28 -1.97
N ARG A 100 -5.38 18.27 -2.39
CA ARG A 100 -5.91 17.32 -3.39
C ARG A 100 -5.08 17.27 -4.68
N ARG A 101 -4.52 18.42 -5.09
CA ARG A 101 -3.65 18.53 -6.27
C ARG A 101 -2.34 17.74 -6.12
N VAL A 102 -1.75 17.73 -4.93
CA VAL A 102 -0.52 16.96 -4.65
C VAL A 102 -0.83 15.47 -4.73
N LEU A 103 -1.87 15.02 -4.04
CA LEU A 103 -2.26 13.61 -4.03
C LEU A 103 -2.65 13.11 -5.44
N ALA A 104 -3.49 13.86 -6.16
CA ALA A 104 -3.89 13.51 -7.52
C ALA A 104 -2.69 13.50 -8.48
N GLY A 105 -1.72 14.41 -8.29
CA GLY A 105 -0.48 14.43 -9.07
C GLY A 105 0.36 13.17 -8.85
N LEU A 106 0.51 12.72 -7.60
CA LEU A 106 1.24 11.48 -7.29
C LEU A 106 0.56 10.26 -7.90
N ILE A 107 -0.77 10.15 -7.78
CA ILE A 107 -1.55 9.07 -8.40
C ILE A 107 -1.44 9.11 -9.93
N GLY A 108 -1.48 10.31 -10.54
CA GLY A 108 -1.31 10.45 -11.99
C GLY A 108 0.07 10.01 -12.46
N ILE A 109 1.13 10.37 -11.73
CA ILE A 109 2.50 9.90 -12.02
C ILE A 109 2.59 8.38 -11.89
N ASP A 110 1.98 7.82 -10.85
CA ASP A 110 1.93 6.37 -10.62
C ASP A 110 1.27 5.61 -11.78
N VAL A 111 0.12 6.10 -12.26
CA VAL A 111 -0.53 5.56 -13.47
C VAL A 111 0.39 5.62 -14.70
N VAL A 112 1.16 6.70 -14.88
CA VAL A 112 2.14 6.80 -15.98
C VAL A 112 3.26 5.76 -15.85
N ILE A 113 3.72 5.45 -14.64
CA ILE A 113 4.72 4.42 -14.39
C ILE A 113 4.19 3.06 -14.82
N ILE A 114 2.98 2.69 -14.36
CA ILE A 114 2.39 1.38 -14.68
C ILE A 114 2.08 1.28 -16.19
N ALA A 115 1.52 2.33 -16.79
CA ALA A 115 1.25 2.37 -18.23
C ALA A 115 2.54 2.24 -19.06
N GLY A 116 3.61 2.92 -18.67
CA GLY A 116 4.92 2.78 -19.30
C GLY A 116 5.49 1.36 -19.15
N GLY A 117 5.31 0.74 -17.98
CA GLY A 117 5.66 -0.67 -17.75
C GLY A 117 4.89 -1.65 -18.66
N ILE A 118 3.58 -1.42 -18.86
CA ILE A 118 2.76 -2.21 -19.80
C ILE A 118 3.30 -2.07 -21.22
N VAL A 119 3.55 -0.84 -21.69
CA VAL A 119 4.11 -0.62 -23.04
C VAL A 119 5.49 -1.28 -23.17
N ALA A 120 6.32 -1.16 -22.13
CA ALA A 120 7.65 -1.77 -22.12
C ALA A 120 7.57 -3.31 -22.22
N ALA A 121 6.64 -3.93 -21.50
CA ALA A 121 6.45 -5.38 -21.51
C ALA A 121 5.68 -5.93 -22.73
N ALA A 122 4.85 -5.10 -23.37
CA ALA A 122 4.09 -5.47 -24.56
C ALA A 122 4.85 -5.28 -25.87
N THR A 123 6.03 -4.65 -25.83
CA THR A 123 6.84 -4.32 -27.01
C THR A 123 8.26 -4.84 -26.86
N THR A 124 9.06 -4.75 -27.93
CA THR A 124 10.47 -5.16 -27.93
C THR A 124 11.37 -4.08 -28.52
N GLY A 125 12.69 -4.24 -28.37
CA GLY A 125 13.68 -3.34 -28.95
C GLY A 125 13.56 -1.91 -28.41
N THR A 126 13.80 -0.92 -29.28
CA THR A 126 13.87 0.50 -28.90
C THR A 126 12.61 1.01 -28.19
N VAL A 127 11.43 0.59 -28.63
CA VAL A 127 10.15 1.05 -28.03
C VAL A 127 10.05 0.61 -26.57
N SER A 128 10.41 -0.64 -26.28
CA SER A 128 10.39 -1.19 -24.93
C SER A 128 11.30 -0.42 -23.99
N TRP A 129 12.56 -0.19 -24.41
CA TRP A 129 13.55 0.53 -23.61
C TRP A 129 13.20 2.01 -23.41
N VAL A 130 12.62 2.68 -24.41
CA VAL A 130 12.14 4.06 -24.27
C VAL A 130 10.98 4.12 -23.29
N ALA A 131 10.01 3.22 -23.39
CA ALA A 131 8.88 3.16 -22.46
C ALA A 131 9.34 2.89 -21.02
N PHE A 132 10.29 1.96 -20.84
CA PHE A 132 10.93 1.73 -19.54
C PHE A 132 11.66 2.97 -19.01
N GLY A 133 12.39 3.69 -19.87
CA GLY A 133 13.08 4.93 -19.49
C GLY A 133 12.12 6.04 -19.05
N VAL A 134 10.99 6.20 -19.75
CA VAL A 134 9.93 7.17 -19.37
C VAL A 134 9.30 6.77 -18.05
N ALA A 135 8.95 5.49 -17.86
CA ALA A 135 8.43 4.97 -16.60
C ALA A 135 9.44 5.17 -15.44
N GLY A 136 10.73 4.95 -15.69
CA GLY A 136 11.81 5.19 -14.74
C GLY A 136 11.93 6.66 -14.33
N ALA A 137 11.85 7.59 -15.28
CA ALA A 137 11.86 9.02 -14.98
C ALA A 137 10.62 9.44 -14.16
N ALA A 138 9.44 8.92 -14.51
CA ALA A 138 8.22 9.11 -13.72
C ALA A 138 8.35 8.51 -12.30
N PHE A 139 8.99 7.35 -12.16
CA PHE A 139 9.26 6.74 -10.86
C PHE A 139 10.16 7.60 -9.98
N LEU A 140 11.22 8.20 -10.54
CA LEU A 140 12.05 9.15 -9.79
C LEU A 140 11.24 10.38 -9.34
N ALA A 141 10.35 10.88 -10.18
CA ALA A 141 9.44 11.97 -9.81
C ALA A 141 8.47 11.55 -8.70
N LEU A 142 7.95 10.32 -8.73
CA LEU A 142 7.10 9.78 -7.66
C LEU A 142 7.87 9.64 -6.36
N VAL A 143 9.10 9.10 -6.38
CA VAL A 143 9.96 8.98 -5.19
C VAL A 143 10.23 10.35 -4.58
N TYR A 144 10.58 11.35 -5.39
CA TYR A 144 10.69 12.73 -4.91
C TYR A 144 9.37 13.22 -4.31
N GLY A 145 8.25 12.96 -4.98
CA GLY A 145 6.92 13.27 -4.52
C GLY A 145 6.60 12.69 -3.13
N LEU A 146 6.91 11.42 -2.90
CA LEU A 146 6.68 10.72 -1.64
C LEU A 146 7.63 11.17 -0.53
N LEU A 147 8.93 11.38 -0.84
CA LEU A 147 9.93 11.72 0.17
C LEU A 147 9.95 13.21 0.53
N VAL A 148 9.51 14.09 -0.38
CA VAL A 148 9.70 15.54 -0.26
C VAL A 148 8.38 16.30 -0.35
N SER A 149 7.65 16.17 -1.45
CA SER A 149 6.44 16.98 -1.68
C SER A 149 5.31 16.63 -0.71
N LEU A 150 5.05 15.34 -0.51
CA LEU A 150 3.98 14.84 0.34
C LEU A 150 4.21 15.20 1.82
N PRO A 151 5.41 14.98 2.42
CA PRO A 151 5.67 15.37 3.81
C PRO A 151 5.69 16.89 4.02
N ARG A 152 6.13 17.69 3.04
CA ARG A 152 6.10 19.17 3.15
C ARG A 152 4.69 19.74 3.12
N SER A 153 3.78 19.03 2.44
CA SER A 153 2.38 19.45 2.30
C SER A 153 1.48 18.79 3.34
N ALA A 154 2.05 18.01 4.26
CA ALA A 154 1.34 17.23 5.25
C ALA A 154 0.88 18.08 6.44
N SER A 155 -0.35 17.89 6.87
CA SER A 155 -0.90 18.40 8.12
C SER A 155 -1.17 17.23 9.08
N ALA A 156 -0.14 16.43 9.37
CA ALA A 156 -0.28 15.29 10.27
C ALA A 156 -0.64 15.77 11.69
N GLU A 157 -1.75 15.26 12.23
CA GLU A 157 -2.34 15.74 13.48
C GLU A 157 -1.63 15.21 14.75
N SER A 158 -0.82 14.14 14.64
CA SER A 158 -0.07 13.59 15.77
C SER A 158 1.30 13.01 15.39
N ASP A 159 2.22 12.95 16.37
CA ASP A 159 3.55 12.35 16.19
C ASP A 159 3.49 10.87 15.83
N ARG A 160 2.48 10.14 16.33
CA ARG A 160 2.29 8.74 15.98
C ARG A 160 1.82 8.56 14.53
N VAL A 161 0.87 9.38 14.04
CA VAL A 161 0.48 9.37 12.62
C VAL A 161 1.67 9.69 11.73
N ARG A 162 2.51 10.65 12.14
CA ARG A 162 3.77 10.98 11.45
C ARG A 162 4.74 9.79 11.41
N ALA A 163 4.86 9.03 12.51
CA ALA A 163 5.70 7.84 12.58
C ALA A 163 5.18 6.70 11.69
N VAL A 164 3.87 6.41 11.73
CA VAL A 164 3.25 5.40 10.86
C VAL A 164 3.40 5.78 9.40
N PHE A 165 3.08 7.03 9.04
CA PHE A 165 3.30 7.55 7.69
C PHE A 165 4.77 7.41 7.25
N GLY A 166 5.72 7.80 8.11
CA GLY A 166 7.15 7.71 7.80
C GLY A 166 7.60 6.28 7.53
N THR A 167 7.16 5.33 8.37
CA THR A 167 7.45 3.90 8.20
C THR A 167 6.86 3.36 6.90
N LEU A 168 5.56 3.57 6.67
CA LEU A 168 4.87 3.10 5.48
C LEU A 168 5.47 3.68 4.21
N ARG A 169 5.71 4.99 4.18
CA ARG A 169 6.38 5.69 3.06
C ARG A 169 7.75 5.08 2.77
N ASN A 170 8.57 4.86 3.80
CA ASN A 170 9.93 4.33 3.61
C ASN A 170 9.90 2.90 3.07
N ILE A 171 9.02 2.05 3.61
CA ILE A 171 8.80 0.68 3.10
C ILE A 171 8.39 0.73 1.63
N THR A 172 7.40 1.57 1.28
CA THR A 172 6.95 1.75 -0.11
C THR A 172 8.11 2.13 -1.02
N VAL A 173 8.85 3.20 -0.70
CA VAL A 173 9.94 3.69 -1.56
C VAL A 173 11.03 2.63 -1.73
N VAL A 174 11.46 1.99 -0.64
CA VAL A 174 12.52 0.97 -0.70
C VAL A 174 12.07 -0.22 -1.55
N LEU A 175 10.89 -0.80 -1.29
CA LEU A 175 10.44 -1.97 -2.03
C LEU A 175 10.12 -1.65 -3.49
N TRP A 176 9.54 -0.49 -3.78
CA TRP A 176 9.19 -0.13 -5.15
C TRP A 176 10.41 0.08 -6.03
N THR A 177 11.57 0.46 -5.47
CA THR A 177 12.82 0.52 -6.26
C THR A 177 13.27 -0.85 -6.78
N LEU A 178 12.82 -1.95 -6.16
CA LEU A 178 13.19 -3.30 -6.57
C LEU A 178 12.42 -3.74 -7.82
N TYR A 179 11.21 -3.26 -8.07
CA TYR A 179 10.40 -3.65 -9.24
C TYR A 179 11.07 -3.33 -10.59
N PRO A 180 11.59 -2.11 -10.85
CA PRO A 180 12.33 -1.84 -12.09
C PRO A 180 13.63 -2.65 -12.19
N VAL A 181 14.26 -3.01 -11.06
CA VAL A 181 15.42 -3.91 -11.06
C VAL A 181 15.01 -5.31 -11.49
N VAL A 182 13.89 -5.84 -10.97
CA VAL A 182 13.36 -7.14 -11.40
C VAL A 182 13.00 -7.12 -12.87
N TRP A 183 12.37 -6.05 -13.36
CA TRP A 183 12.07 -5.90 -14.79
C TRP A 183 13.34 -5.93 -15.66
N LEU A 184 14.40 -5.23 -15.25
CA LEU A 184 15.69 -5.23 -15.95
C LEU A 184 16.33 -6.62 -15.98
N LEU A 185 16.28 -7.36 -14.88
CA LEU A 185 16.86 -8.70 -14.80
C LEU A 185 15.97 -9.76 -15.45
N GLY A 186 14.66 -9.49 -15.53
CA GLY A 186 13.60 -10.36 -16.00
C GLY A 186 13.66 -10.66 -17.49
N THR A 187 12.70 -11.47 -17.92
CA THR A 187 12.54 -11.96 -19.29
C THR A 187 12.37 -10.86 -20.33
N THR A 188 11.73 -9.75 -19.94
CA THR A 188 11.51 -8.58 -20.82
C THR A 188 12.78 -7.72 -20.98
N GLY A 189 13.60 -7.64 -19.93
CA GLY A 189 14.83 -6.85 -19.91
C GLY A 189 16.03 -7.61 -20.48
N PHE A 190 16.96 -7.97 -19.62
CA PHE A 190 18.21 -8.66 -19.98
C PHE A 190 18.09 -10.19 -20.01
N GLY A 191 16.97 -10.77 -19.57
CA GLY A 191 16.74 -12.22 -19.59
C GLY A 191 17.69 -13.00 -18.66
N LEU A 192 18.11 -12.40 -17.55
CA LEU A 192 19.08 -12.97 -16.62
C LEU A 192 18.45 -13.91 -15.58
N VAL A 193 17.13 -13.87 -15.41
CA VAL A 193 16.38 -14.77 -14.53
C VAL A 193 15.32 -15.55 -15.28
N THR A 194 15.00 -16.74 -14.78
CA THR A 194 13.95 -17.59 -15.36
C THR A 194 12.55 -17.01 -15.09
N PRO A 195 11.52 -17.30 -15.91
CA PRO A 195 10.15 -16.85 -15.66
C PRO A 195 9.61 -17.25 -14.27
N SER A 196 9.94 -18.47 -13.79
CA SER A 196 9.55 -18.92 -12.45
C SER A 196 10.25 -18.12 -11.35
N THR A 197 11.53 -17.79 -11.52
CA THR A 197 12.26 -16.92 -10.58
C THR A 197 11.70 -15.50 -10.58
N GLU A 198 11.40 -14.94 -11.75
CA GLU A 198 10.76 -13.64 -11.89
C GLU A 198 9.41 -13.59 -11.16
N MET A 199 8.57 -14.61 -11.38
CA MET A 199 7.29 -14.77 -10.69
C MET A 199 7.46 -14.84 -9.16
N LEU A 200 8.39 -15.66 -8.67
CA LEU A 200 8.72 -15.77 -7.24
C LEU A 200 9.04 -14.40 -6.65
N VAL A 201 9.94 -13.64 -7.31
CA VAL A 201 10.40 -12.36 -6.78
C VAL A 201 9.24 -11.35 -6.77
N PHE A 202 8.42 -11.28 -7.82
CA PHE A 202 7.26 -10.39 -7.80
C PHE A 202 6.24 -10.78 -6.73
N VAL A 203 5.93 -12.07 -6.54
CA VAL A 203 5.07 -12.55 -5.44
C VAL A 203 5.61 -12.13 -4.09
N TYR A 204 6.91 -12.33 -3.86
CA TYR A 204 7.55 -11.92 -2.62
C TYR A 204 7.43 -10.40 -2.40
N LEU A 205 7.79 -9.60 -3.41
CA LEU A 205 7.71 -8.14 -3.33
C LEU A 205 6.28 -7.65 -3.10
N ASP A 206 5.29 -8.24 -3.78
CA ASP A 206 3.90 -7.88 -3.62
C ASP A 206 3.40 -8.25 -2.21
N ILE A 207 3.73 -9.43 -1.68
CA ILE A 207 3.37 -9.79 -0.31
C ILE A 207 3.94 -8.79 0.69
N VAL A 208 5.22 -8.45 0.60
CA VAL A 208 5.83 -7.52 1.56
C VAL A 208 5.29 -6.09 1.39
N SER A 209 5.12 -5.62 0.15
CA SER A 209 4.68 -4.25 -0.15
C SER A 209 3.19 -4.02 0.07
N LYS A 210 2.37 -5.08 0.06
CA LYS A 210 0.91 -5.00 0.29
C LYS A 210 0.52 -5.56 1.65
N VAL A 211 0.77 -6.84 1.92
CA VAL A 211 0.42 -7.46 3.22
C VAL A 211 1.23 -6.84 4.35
N GLY A 212 2.55 -6.68 4.17
CA GLY A 212 3.41 -6.03 5.16
C GLY A 212 2.98 -4.58 5.44
N PHE A 213 2.62 -3.85 4.39
CA PHE A 213 2.06 -2.50 4.52
C PHE A 213 0.75 -2.49 5.32
N VAL A 214 -0.20 -3.39 4.99
CA VAL A 214 -1.48 -3.52 5.70
C VAL A 214 -1.27 -3.85 7.18
N VAL A 215 -0.37 -4.79 7.50
CA VAL A 215 -0.08 -5.17 8.89
C VAL A 215 0.44 -3.96 9.69
N VAL A 216 1.40 -3.22 9.14
CA VAL A 216 1.94 -2.01 9.79
C VAL A 216 0.86 -0.93 9.93
N ALA A 217 0.02 -0.78 8.92
CA ALA A 217 -1.06 0.22 8.89
C ALA A 217 -2.16 -0.07 9.92
N VAL A 218 -2.64 -1.31 10.01
CA VAL A 218 -3.66 -1.74 10.99
C VAL A 218 -3.10 -1.68 12.40
N ALA A 219 -1.90 -2.22 12.64
CA ALA A 219 -1.26 -2.15 13.96
C ALA A 219 -1.01 -0.70 14.41
N GLY A 220 -0.67 0.19 13.48
CA GLY A 220 -0.55 1.62 13.74
C GLY A 220 -1.86 2.28 14.14
N ALA A 221 -2.99 1.86 13.57
CA ALA A 221 -4.33 2.37 13.88
C ALA A 221 -4.84 1.88 15.25
N ASP A 222 -4.68 0.59 15.57
CA ASP A 222 -5.09 0.03 16.87
C ASP A 222 -4.33 0.69 18.04
N ALA A 223 -3.06 1.03 17.83
CA ALA A 223 -2.25 1.75 18.82
C ALA A 223 -2.69 3.22 19.03
N LEU A 224 -3.46 3.82 18.11
CA LEU A 224 -4.03 5.17 18.27
C LEU A 224 -5.27 5.13 19.18
N GLU A 225 -6.14 4.14 18.99
CA GLU A 225 -7.36 3.96 19.79
C GLU A 225 -7.03 3.66 21.26
N TYR A 226 -6.05 2.79 21.54
CA TYR A 226 -5.68 2.39 22.90
C TYR A 226 -5.13 3.55 23.76
N LEU A 227 -4.34 4.45 23.19
CA LEU A 227 -3.82 5.62 23.92
C LEU A 227 -4.87 6.74 24.06
N GLY A 228 -5.76 6.89 23.07
CA GLY A 228 -6.89 7.83 23.15
C GLY A 228 -7.81 7.49 24.33
N ALA A 229 -8.22 6.22 24.40
CA ALA A 229 -9.06 5.72 25.50
C ALA A 229 -8.37 5.86 26.88
N GLY A 230 -7.06 5.62 26.96
CA GLY A 230 -6.30 5.83 28.19
C GLY A 230 -6.26 7.30 28.60
N ARG A 231 -6.06 8.23 27.66
CA ARG A 231 -5.97 9.67 27.93
C ARG A 231 -7.32 10.27 28.34
N GLU A 232 -8.41 9.80 27.75
CA GLU A 232 -9.77 10.16 28.17
C GLU A 232 -10.05 9.63 29.59
N ALA A 233 -9.69 8.38 29.88
CA ALA A 233 -9.83 7.81 31.23
C ALA A 233 -9.03 8.62 32.28
N PHE A 234 -7.77 8.97 31.99
CA PHE A 234 -6.98 9.84 32.87
C PHE A 234 -7.57 11.25 33.02
N ALA A 235 -8.18 11.81 31.98
CA ALA A 235 -8.80 13.12 32.03
C ALA A 235 -10.09 13.11 32.87
N VAL A 236 -10.87 12.03 32.79
CA VAL A 236 -12.05 11.82 33.64
C VAL A 236 -11.64 11.63 35.10
N ASP A 237 -10.65 10.78 35.39
CA ASP A 237 -10.13 10.58 36.76
C ASP A 237 -9.58 11.89 37.37
N ALA A 238 -8.90 12.72 36.57
CA ALA A 238 -8.39 14.01 37.03
C ALA A 238 -9.51 15.02 37.31
N ALA A 239 -10.58 15.01 36.50
CA ALA A 239 -11.75 15.87 36.71
C ALA A 239 -12.57 15.45 37.95
N ASP A 240 -12.70 14.15 38.20
CA ASP A 240 -13.38 13.63 39.38
C ASP A 240 -12.57 13.88 40.67
N ALA A 241 -11.24 13.85 40.60
CA ALA A 241 -10.36 14.20 41.73
C ALA A 241 -10.51 15.68 42.14
N ASP A 242 -10.57 16.59 41.17
CA ASP A 242 -10.75 18.04 41.42
C ASP A 242 -12.16 18.36 42.00
N ALA A 243 -13.19 17.63 41.55
CA ALA A 243 -14.55 17.77 42.08
C ALA A 243 -14.69 17.27 43.54
N GLY A 244 -13.92 16.25 43.94
CA GLY A 244 -13.89 15.74 45.31
C GLY A 244 -13.17 16.66 46.31
N GLU A 245 -12.18 17.43 45.85
CA GLU A 245 -11.44 18.38 46.70
C GLU A 245 -12.30 19.62 47.02
N HIS A 246 -13.12 20.09 46.07
CA HIS A 246 -14.00 21.24 46.26
C HIS A 246 -15.21 21.02 47.18
N THR A 247 -15.59 19.78 47.48
CA THR A 247 -16.75 19.46 48.34
C THR A 247 -16.42 19.36 49.83
N THR A 248 -15.14 19.40 50.23
CA THR A 248 -14.73 19.22 51.64
C THR A 248 -14.51 20.52 52.44
N VAL A 249 -14.75 21.70 51.86
CA VAL A 249 -14.43 23.00 52.49
C VAL A 249 -15.67 23.73 53.08
N LEU A 250 -16.87 23.15 53.03
CA LEU A 250 -18.08 23.77 53.59
C LEU A 250 -18.61 22.99 54.81
N GLY A 251 -17.97 23.21 55.96
CA GLY A 251 -18.49 22.72 57.23
C GLY A 251 -17.53 22.99 58.37
N ASP A 252 -17.51 24.23 58.87
CA ASP A 252 -17.36 24.54 60.30
C ASP A 252 -17.43 26.08 60.47
N ASP A 253 -18.65 26.57 60.74
CA ASP A 253 -18.93 27.84 61.42
C ASP A 253 -20.12 27.63 62.38
#